data_AF-A0A956IMD7-F1
#
_entry.id   AF-A0A956IMD7-F1
#
_cell.length_a   1.000
_cell.length_b   1.000
_cell.length_c   1.000
_cell.angle_alpha   90.00
_cell.angle_beta   90.00
_cell.angle_gamma   90.00
#
_symmetry.space_group_name_H-M   'P 1'
#
loop_
_entity.id
_entity.type
_entity.pdbx_description
1 polymer ?
#
loop_
_entity_poly.entity_id
_entity_poly.type
_entity_poly.pdbx_seq_one_letter_code
_entity_poly.pdbx_strand_id
1 'polypeptide(L)'
;IEKLTGKPLDQVMRDRLLVPLGLLHTAYRRPSAQLGDAALFAPTEPARLIPTDPASPTVLLRGVVHDPRARMLDGVAGHAGLFSTAEDLGKLARALLTKQAPIDQRLLEAMLAPVRFSKQVRGLGWQLRSTDPRVFGHYGFTGTSLWVDPSRDGYVVILTSRLYPHGKGSADPLRGAIHRQAHAAYAADLGAHDEPVVGADVLRLDDFAPLKGRKVLLLTNESARLRDGRTTIELLRDAPNVELVALLSPEHGIDAGQGGLVRDAVDHFTGLPVRSLYADSDLGVHAKRLAGADTIVFDLQDVGVRFYTYFSTLHSILRTATETRQRVVVLDRPNPLGGESAGPVVDEREPTFVHHMRLPLLHGFTAGEFARYVKQEEQLDVDLEVVELRHWQRDRTLAPNQAWAPPSPNLRTRNAVLLYPMLGPFETTSLSVGRGTDTPFEVIGAPYVDSAALIAKLGELPGLDVEATDFVPRSSTQRGKRCRGLRIRVVDTSRFDPLQSFIRLAEVLIGAHPQVNAKRLDDLLANRDALEAILRGNAPQAITASWQADLSAFLERRKASLLY
;
A
#
# COMPACT_ATOMS: atom_id res chain seq x y z
N ILE A 1 -27.34 28.18 -16.61
CA ILE A 1 -25.89 28.28 -16.93
C ILE A 1 -25.65 29.49 -17.82
N GLU A 2 -26.12 29.50 -19.06
CA GLU A 2 -25.85 30.58 -20.03
C GLU A 2 -26.23 31.98 -19.51
N LYS A 3 -27.43 32.12 -18.89
CA LYS A 3 -27.84 33.39 -18.26
C LYS A 3 -26.89 33.86 -17.15
N LEU A 4 -26.29 32.95 -16.39
CA LEU A 4 -25.40 33.28 -15.27
C LEU A 4 -23.98 33.59 -15.74
N THR A 5 -23.53 32.96 -16.82
CA THR A 5 -22.15 33.08 -17.32
C THR A 5 -22.02 34.10 -18.45
N GLY A 6 -23.13 34.50 -19.08
CA GLY A 6 -23.11 35.31 -20.31
C GLY A 6 -22.48 34.60 -21.52
N LYS A 7 -22.22 33.29 -21.41
CA LYS A 7 -21.53 32.49 -22.43
C LYS A 7 -22.41 31.31 -22.87
N PRO A 8 -22.36 30.89 -24.16
CA PRO A 8 -23.03 29.69 -24.64
C PRO A 8 -22.65 28.43 -23.85
N LEU A 9 -23.58 27.48 -23.72
CA LEU A 9 -23.39 26.27 -22.90
C LEU A 9 -22.20 25.42 -23.35
N ASP A 10 -22.01 25.25 -24.65
CA ASP A 10 -20.89 24.49 -25.22
C ASP A 10 -19.54 25.12 -24.88
N GLN A 11 -19.44 26.44 -24.90
CA GLN A 11 -18.24 27.17 -24.48
C GLN A 11 -17.98 27.04 -22.97
N VAL A 12 -19.01 27.19 -22.14
CA VAL A 12 -18.85 27.02 -20.68
C VAL A 12 -18.38 25.60 -20.36
N MET A 13 -18.98 24.60 -20.99
CA MET A 13 -18.61 23.19 -20.83
C MET A 13 -17.16 22.94 -21.23
N ARG A 14 -16.75 23.49 -22.39
CA ARG A 14 -15.37 23.39 -22.88
C ARG A 14 -14.37 23.98 -21.89
N ASP A 15 -14.58 25.23 -21.50
CA ASP A 15 -13.63 25.99 -20.67
C ASP A 15 -13.55 25.43 -19.24
N ARG A 16 -14.68 25.01 -18.67
CA ARG A 16 -14.77 24.63 -17.25
C ARG A 16 -14.54 23.16 -16.97
N LEU A 17 -14.72 22.28 -17.95
CA LEU A 17 -14.69 20.83 -17.72
C LEU A 17 -13.89 20.07 -18.78
N LEU A 18 -14.17 20.26 -20.07
CA LEU A 18 -13.53 19.45 -21.12
C LEU A 18 -12.03 19.72 -21.23
N VAL A 19 -11.62 20.99 -21.31
CA VAL A 19 -10.20 21.37 -21.43
C VAL A 19 -9.41 21.00 -20.15
N PRO A 20 -9.87 21.32 -18.92
CA PRO A 20 -9.17 20.92 -17.70
C PRO A 20 -8.95 19.41 -17.56
N LEU A 21 -9.88 18.59 -18.06
CA LEU A 21 -9.78 17.13 -18.01
C LEU A 21 -9.15 16.51 -19.27
N GLY A 22 -8.72 17.32 -20.24
CA GLY A 22 -8.10 16.83 -21.48
C GLY A 22 -9.04 15.99 -22.36
N LEU A 23 -10.35 16.33 -22.39
CA LEU A 23 -11.36 15.66 -23.20
C LEU A 23 -11.38 16.24 -24.63
N LEU A 24 -10.34 15.92 -25.41
CA LEU A 24 -10.05 16.54 -26.71
C LEU A 24 -11.03 16.14 -27.83
N HIS A 25 -11.71 15.01 -27.69
CA HIS A 25 -12.64 14.43 -28.65
C HIS A 25 -14.10 14.51 -28.19
N THR A 26 -14.38 15.35 -27.19
CA THR A 26 -15.71 15.56 -26.64
C THR A 26 -16.26 16.93 -27.03
N ALA A 27 -17.42 16.99 -27.67
CA ALA A 27 -18.03 18.26 -28.08
C ALA A 27 -19.53 18.13 -28.42
N TYR A 28 -20.28 19.24 -28.31
CA TYR A 28 -21.71 19.30 -28.70
C TYR A 28 -21.93 19.31 -30.21
N ARG A 29 -21.00 19.93 -30.95
CA ARG A 29 -21.06 20.03 -32.41
C ARG A 29 -19.93 19.19 -32.99
N ARG A 30 -20.07 18.78 -34.25
CA ARG A 30 -18.93 18.28 -35.02
C ARG A 30 -17.79 19.31 -34.88
N PRO A 31 -16.59 18.92 -34.41
CA PRO A 31 -15.46 19.81 -34.40
C PRO A 31 -15.25 20.34 -35.83
N SER A 32 -15.48 21.62 -36.05
CA SER A 32 -15.22 22.25 -37.34
C SER A 32 -13.72 22.13 -37.64
N ALA A 33 -13.41 21.63 -38.84
CA ALA A 33 -12.10 21.57 -39.49
C ALA A 33 -11.01 20.59 -39.00
N GLN A 34 -11.04 20.03 -37.77
CA GLN A 34 -9.97 19.11 -37.32
C GLN A 34 -10.26 17.60 -37.50
N LEU A 35 -11.54 17.20 -37.60
CA LEU A 35 -11.96 15.80 -37.74
C LEU A 35 -12.89 15.69 -38.96
N GLY A 36 -12.30 15.80 -40.16
CA GLY A 36 -13.02 15.94 -41.43
C GLY A 36 -13.83 14.72 -41.89
N ASP A 37 -13.87 13.62 -41.12
CA ASP A 37 -14.47 12.37 -41.57
C ASP A 37 -15.76 12.02 -40.83
N ALA A 38 -16.88 12.02 -41.55
CA ALA A 38 -18.16 11.54 -41.06
C ALA A 38 -18.07 10.09 -40.54
N ALA A 39 -17.13 9.28 -41.04
CA ALA A 39 -16.93 7.88 -40.65
C ALA A 39 -16.54 7.70 -39.18
N LEU A 40 -16.02 8.73 -38.51
CA LEU A 40 -15.68 8.67 -37.07
C LEU A 40 -16.91 8.63 -36.16
N PHE A 41 -18.09 8.93 -36.67
CA PHE A 41 -19.34 8.93 -35.91
C PHE A 41 -20.15 7.66 -36.19
N ALA A 42 -20.57 6.99 -35.11
CA ALA A 42 -21.51 5.88 -35.21
C ALA A 42 -22.84 6.37 -35.80
N PRO A 43 -23.42 5.65 -36.78
CA PRO A 43 -24.72 5.99 -37.31
C PRO A 43 -25.83 5.72 -36.29
N THR A 44 -26.91 6.50 -36.35
CA THR A 44 -28.14 6.24 -35.61
C THR A 44 -29.22 5.72 -36.56
N GLU A 45 -30.39 6.35 -36.63
CA GLU A 45 -31.46 5.98 -37.58
C GLU A 45 -31.58 6.99 -38.73
N PRO A 46 -32.19 6.59 -39.86
CA PRO A 46 -32.67 7.52 -40.86
C PRO A 46 -33.71 8.48 -40.26
N ALA A 47 -33.46 9.78 -40.38
CA ALA A 47 -34.39 10.82 -39.95
C ALA A 47 -34.27 12.06 -40.84
N ARG A 48 -35.29 12.92 -40.80
CA ARG A 48 -35.23 14.22 -41.46
C ARG A 48 -34.13 15.07 -40.83
N LEU A 49 -33.28 15.65 -41.69
CA LEU A 49 -32.20 16.55 -41.26
C LEU A 49 -32.75 17.76 -40.48
N ILE A 50 -33.79 18.40 -41.01
CA ILE A 50 -34.57 19.46 -40.34
C ILE A 50 -35.87 18.83 -39.85
N PRO A 51 -36.05 18.61 -38.53
CA PRO A 51 -37.20 17.88 -38.00
C PRO A 51 -38.56 18.51 -38.34
N THR A 52 -38.60 19.85 -38.41
CA THR A 52 -39.82 20.63 -38.60
C THR A 52 -40.20 20.86 -40.06
N ASP A 53 -39.33 20.53 -41.01
CA ASP A 53 -39.55 20.75 -42.44
C ASP A 53 -39.97 19.43 -43.13
N PRO A 54 -41.21 19.31 -43.63
CA PRO A 54 -41.67 18.14 -44.37
C PRO A 54 -40.88 17.84 -45.66
N ALA A 55 -40.27 18.87 -46.27
CA ALA A 55 -39.48 18.73 -47.49
C ALA A 55 -38.03 18.31 -47.22
N SER A 56 -37.58 18.33 -45.96
CA SER A 56 -36.23 17.94 -45.59
C SER A 56 -35.94 16.48 -45.97
N PRO A 57 -34.79 16.17 -46.57
CA PRO A 57 -34.42 14.81 -46.90
C PRO A 57 -34.28 13.96 -45.64
N THR A 58 -34.71 12.70 -45.73
CA THR A 58 -34.42 11.67 -44.73
C THR A 58 -33.02 11.10 -45.01
N VAL A 59 -32.11 11.26 -44.06
CA VAL A 59 -30.73 10.79 -44.17
C VAL A 59 -30.40 9.92 -42.97
N LEU A 60 -29.50 8.95 -43.14
CA LEU A 60 -28.92 8.24 -42.01
C LEU A 60 -28.10 9.22 -41.17
N LEU A 61 -28.57 9.54 -39.96
CA LEU A 61 -27.91 10.53 -39.11
C LEU A 61 -26.54 10.01 -38.64
N ARG A 62 -25.50 10.84 -38.85
CA ARG A 62 -24.11 10.54 -38.49
C ARG A 62 -23.37 11.82 -38.14
N GLY A 63 -22.91 11.95 -36.89
CA GLY A 63 -22.32 13.19 -36.38
C GLY A 63 -23.31 14.36 -36.32
N VAL A 64 -24.59 14.03 -36.18
CA VAL A 64 -25.71 14.95 -35.97
C VAL A 64 -26.51 14.38 -34.80
N VAL A 65 -26.87 15.22 -33.83
CA VAL A 65 -27.58 14.74 -32.64
C VAL A 65 -28.91 14.10 -33.03
N HIS A 66 -29.19 12.92 -32.46
CA HIS A 66 -30.40 12.17 -32.76
C HIS A 66 -31.68 12.81 -32.17
N ASP A 67 -31.56 13.49 -31.03
CA ASP A 67 -32.71 14.15 -30.40
C ASP A 67 -33.21 15.33 -31.26
N PRO A 68 -34.49 15.35 -31.68
CA PRO A 68 -35.02 16.38 -32.55
C PRO A 68 -35.12 17.75 -31.86
N ARG A 69 -35.31 17.82 -30.54
CA ARG A 69 -35.36 19.10 -29.80
C ARG A 69 -33.97 19.69 -29.66
N ALA A 70 -32.96 18.88 -29.42
CA ALA A 70 -31.57 19.32 -29.43
C ALA A 70 -31.17 19.83 -30.82
N ARG A 71 -31.63 19.20 -31.92
CA ARG A 71 -31.42 19.74 -33.28
C ARG A 71 -32.06 21.10 -33.50
N MET A 72 -33.24 21.35 -32.93
CA MET A 72 -33.87 22.68 -32.96
C MET A 72 -33.08 23.74 -32.18
N LEU A 73 -32.21 23.32 -31.26
CA LEU A 73 -31.27 24.16 -30.51
C LEU A 73 -29.85 24.10 -31.09
N ASP A 74 -29.72 23.85 -32.39
CA ASP A 74 -28.44 23.78 -33.11
C ASP A 74 -27.45 22.74 -32.52
N GLY A 75 -27.99 21.67 -31.94
CA GLY A 75 -27.23 20.56 -31.37
C GLY A 75 -26.70 20.79 -29.95
N VAL A 76 -26.90 21.97 -29.36
CA VAL A 76 -26.38 22.29 -28.02
C VAL A 76 -27.52 22.29 -27.01
N ALA A 77 -27.70 21.17 -26.28
CA ALA A 77 -28.71 21.08 -25.23
C ALA A 77 -28.17 20.40 -23.95
N GLY A 78 -28.57 20.86 -22.77
CA GLY A 78 -28.08 20.29 -21.51
C GLY A 78 -28.40 18.79 -21.30
N HIS A 79 -29.36 18.24 -22.02
CA HIS A 79 -29.77 16.83 -21.94
C HIS A 79 -29.29 15.96 -23.11
N ALA A 80 -28.81 16.56 -24.21
CA ALA A 80 -28.43 15.85 -25.43
C ALA A 80 -27.51 16.69 -26.32
N GLY A 81 -26.71 16.05 -27.17
CA GLY A 81 -25.90 16.73 -28.18
C GLY A 81 -24.39 16.51 -28.05
N LEU A 82 -23.91 16.05 -26.89
CA LEU A 82 -22.49 15.69 -26.73
C LEU A 82 -22.15 14.41 -27.50
N PHE A 83 -21.09 14.51 -28.30
CA PHE A 83 -20.34 13.40 -28.87
C PHE A 83 -19.04 13.22 -28.08
N SER A 84 -18.57 11.98 -27.96
CA SER A 84 -17.35 11.64 -27.23
C SER A 84 -16.79 10.32 -27.72
N THR A 85 -15.54 10.03 -27.38
CA THR A 85 -14.92 8.72 -27.52
C THR A 85 -14.93 7.97 -26.18
N ALA A 86 -14.66 6.66 -26.23
CA ALA A 86 -14.51 5.87 -25.01
C ALA A 86 -13.29 6.30 -24.19
N GLU A 87 -12.23 6.76 -24.88
CA GLU A 87 -11.01 7.29 -24.26
C GLU A 87 -11.30 8.53 -23.40
N ASP A 88 -12.02 9.51 -23.95
CA ASP A 88 -12.36 10.74 -23.23
C ASP A 88 -13.32 10.48 -22.06
N LEU A 89 -14.34 9.64 -22.26
CA LEU A 89 -15.21 9.23 -21.15
C LEU A 89 -14.43 8.46 -20.08
N GLY A 90 -13.36 7.76 -20.48
CA GLY A 90 -12.44 7.12 -19.54
C GLY A 90 -11.65 8.13 -18.71
N LYS A 91 -11.17 9.22 -19.32
CA LYS A 91 -10.52 10.33 -18.58
C LYS A 91 -11.50 10.98 -17.59
N LEU A 92 -12.75 11.22 -18.00
CA LEU A 92 -13.81 11.71 -17.10
C LEU A 92 -14.06 10.73 -15.94
N ALA A 93 -14.16 9.43 -16.22
CA ALA A 93 -14.37 8.41 -15.19
C ALA A 93 -13.20 8.35 -14.20
N ARG A 94 -11.95 8.44 -14.67
CA ARG A 94 -10.77 8.54 -13.80
C ARG A 94 -10.77 9.81 -12.97
N ALA A 95 -11.16 10.95 -13.54
CA ALA A 95 -11.28 12.19 -12.78
C ALA A 95 -12.32 12.07 -11.65
N LEU A 96 -13.43 11.36 -11.89
CA LEU A 96 -14.44 11.05 -10.88
C LEU A 96 -13.92 10.09 -9.79
N LEU A 97 -13.08 9.11 -10.14
CA LEU A 97 -12.47 8.16 -9.18
C LEU A 97 -11.40 8.85 -8.32
N THR A 98 -10.49 9.58 -8.96
CA THR A 98 -9.29 10.16 -8.36
C THR A 98 -9.51 11.58 -7.82
N LYS A 99 -10.69 12.17 -8.05
CA LYS A 99 -11.06 13.54 -7.65
C LYS A 99 -10.12 14.58 -8.27
N GLN A 100 -9.87 14.41 -9.57
CA GLN A 100 -9.04 15.33 -10.34
C GLN A 100 -9.82 16.63 -10.61
N ALA A 101 -9.18 17.77 -10.31
CA ALA A 101 -9.74 19.09 -10.60
C ALA A 101 -10.24 19.18 -12.06
N PRO A 102 -11.44 19.74 -12.30
CA PRO A 102 -12.25 20.55 -11.39
C PRO A 102 -13.19 19.74 -10.48
N ILE A 103 -13.13 18.40 -10.52
CA ILE A 103 -13.97 17.54 -9.68
C ILE A 103 -13.25 17.28 -8.37
N ASP A 104 -13.55 18.08 -7.35
CA ASP A 104 -13.06 17.84 -5.99
C ASP A 104 -13.99 16.92 -5.18
N GLN A 105 -13.55 16.54 -3.98
CA GLN A 105 -14.30 15.70 -3.06
C GLN A 105 -15.71 16.26 -2.77
N ARG A 106 -15.82 17.57 -2.52
CA ARG A 106 -17.07 18.22 -2.14
C ARG A 106 -18.09 18.19 -3.28
N LEU A 107 -17.63 18.45 -4.50
CA LEU A 107 -18.47 18.38 -5.69
C LEU A 107 -18.93 16.94 -5.95
N LEU A 108 -18.03 15.96 -5.81
CA LEU A 108 -18.38 14.55 -5.97
C LEU A 108 -19.43 14.10 -4.93
N GLU A 109 -19.27 14.47 -3.66
CA GLU A 109 -20.25 14.20 -2.61
C GLU A 109 -21.62 14.79 -2.93
N ALA A 110 -21.66 16.05 -3.38
CA ALA A 110 -22.90 16.69 -3.82
C ALA A 110 -23.53 15.97 -5.01
N MET A 111 -22.71 15.50 -5.97
CA MET A 111 -23.17 14.74 -7.13
C MET A 111 -23.76 13.37 -6.75
N LEU A 112 -23.24 12.73 -5.70
CA LEU A 112 -23.62 11.39 -5.27
C LEU A 112 -24.57 11.36 -4.07
N ALA A 113 -24.98 12.52 -3.56
CA ALA A 113 -25.95 12.62 -2.48
C ALA A 113 -27.26 11.91 -2.86
N PRO A 114 -27.64 10.82 -2.15
CA PRO A 114 -28.70 9.94 -2.61
C PRO A 114 -30.09 10.54 -2.37
N VAL A 115 -30.89 10.59 -3.43
CA VAL A 115 -32.31 10.94 -3.40
C VAL A 115 -33.10 9.74 -3.93
N ARG A 116 -34.04 9.24 -3.13
CA ARG A 116 -34.92 8.13 -3.54
C ARG A 116 -36.03 8.65 -4.45
N PHE A 117 -36.06 8.12 -5.67
CA PHE A 117 -37.13 8.34 -6.64
C PHE A 117 -37.76 7.00 -7.01
N SER A 118 -38.92 6.70 -6.40
CA SER A 118 -39.62 5.43 -6.60
C SER A 118 -38.68 4.22 -6.33
N LYS A 119 -38.47 3.35 -7.33
CA LYS A 119 -37.61 2.16 -7.25
C LYS A 119 -36.12 2.44 -7.53
N GLN A 120 -35.72 3.69 -7.76
CA GLN A 120 -34.33 4.07 -8.06
C GLN A 120 -33.77 5.03 -7.00
N VAL A 121 -32.46 4.93 -6.78
CA VAL A 121 -31.70 5.93 -6.03
C VAL A 121 -30.93 6.77 -7.04
N ARG A 122 -30.99 8.10 -6.93
CA ARG A 122 -30.33 9.03 -7.84
C ARG A 122 -29.52 10.06 -7.08
N GLY A 123 -28.43 10.51 -7.67
CA GLY A 123 -27.72 11.73 -7.30
C GLY A 123 -27.99 12.84 -8.31
N LEU A 124 -27.20 13.91 -8.27
CA LEU A 124 -27.27 14.97 -9.28
C LEU A 124 -26.66 14.48 -10.59
N GLY A 125 -27.51 14.05 -11.52
CA GLY A 125 -27.11 13.58 -12.85
C GLY A 125 -26.72 12.10 -12.92
N TRP A 126 -26.77 11.38 -11.81
CA TRP A 126 -26.35 9.97 -11.74
C TRP A 126 -27.45 9.05 -11.21
N GLN A 127 -27.51 7.85 -11.76
CA GLN A 127 -28.18 6.72 -11.15
C GLN A 127 -27.21 6.07 -10.16
N LEU A 128 -27.66 5.84 -8.94
CA LEU A 128 -26.86 5.21 -7.89
C LEU A 128 -27.33 3.76 -7.71
N ARG A 129 -26.39 2.87 -7.41
CA ARG A 129 -26.72 1.48 -7.05
C ARG A 129 -27.40 1.48 -5.69
N SER A 130 -28.55 0.82 -5.59
CA SER A 130 -29.36 0.82 -4.37
C SER A 130 -28.67 0.20 -3.16
N THR A 131 -27.78 -0.78 -3.39
CA THR A 131 -27.02 -1.47 -2.34
C THR A 131 -25.74 -0.75 -1.95
N ASP A 132 -25.18 0.08 -2.82
CA ASP A 132 -24.00 0.92 -2.55
C ASP A 132 -24.08 2.20 -3.38
N PRO A 133 -24.55 3.32 -2.80
CA PRO A 133 -24.69 4.58 -3.52
C PRO A 133 -23.40 5.15 -4.08
N ARG A 134 -22.23 4.66 -3.65
CA ARG A 134 -20.91 5.04 -4.20
C ARG A 134 -20.66 4.43 -5.56
N VAL A 135 -21.41 3.41 -5.97
CA VAL A 135 -21.37 2.87 -7.33
C VAL A 135 -22.45 3.57 -8.15
N PHE A 136 -22.01 4.32 -9.15
CA PHE A 136 -22.89 5.23 -9.88
C PHE A 136 -22.62 5.19 -11.37
N GLY A 137 -23.63 5.60 -12.14
CA GLY A 137 -23.54 5.60 -13.59
C GLY A 137 -24.77 6.23 -14.22
N HIS A 138 -24.81 6.21 -15.54
CA HIS A 138 -25.98 6.67 -16.28
C HIS A 138 -26.09 5.97 -17.63
N TYR A 139 -27.32 5.84 -18.11
CA TYR A 139 -27.64 5.35 -19.44
C TYR A 139 -27.85 6.51 -20.41
N GLY A 140 -27.25 6.42 -21.59
CA GLY A 140 -27.62 7.25 -22.73
C GLY A 140 -28.79 6.63 -23.49
N PHE A 141 -29.72 7.46 -23.94
CA PHE A 141 -30.89 7.03 -24.71
C PHE A 141 -30.50 6.27 -25.98
N THR A 142 -29.44 6.73 -26.66
CA THR A 142 -28.93 6.09 -27.87
C THR A 142 -28.40 4.68 -27.63
N GLY A 143 -28.22 4.24 -26.38
CA GLY A 143 -27.74 2.90 -26.03
C GLY A 143 -26.41 2.91 -25.28
N THR A 144 -25.80 4.06 -25.07
CA THR A 144 -24.52 4.19 -24.36
C THR A 144 -24.68 4.02 -22.84
N SER A 145 -23.57 3.80 -22.12
CA SER A 145 -23.55 3.85 -20.66
C SER A 145 -22.15 4.15 -20.13
N LEU A 146 -22.09 4.79 -18.97
CA LEU A 146 -20.91 4.88 -18.12
C LEU A 146 -21.29 4.41 -16.72
N TRP A 147 -20.48 3.55 -16.13
CA TRP A 147 -20.56 3.16 -14.74
C TRP A 147 -19.19 3.27 -14.08
N VAL A 148 -19.16 3.80 -12.87
CA VAL A 148 -17.97 4.02 -12.04
C VAL A 148 -18.18 3.32 -10.72
N ASP A 149 -17.19 2.55 -10.29
CA ASP A 149 -17.18 1.78 -9.06
C ASP A 149 -15.90 2.09 -8.26
N PRO A 150 -15.95 3.09 -7.37
CA PRO A 150 -14.82 3.46 -6.52
C PRO A 150 -14.36 2.33 -5.59
N SER A 151 -15.25 1.39 -5.23
CA SER A 151 -14.88 0.26 -4.38
C SER A 151 -13.93 -0.73 -5.07
N ARG A 152 -13.87 -0.67 -6.41
CA ARG A 152 -13.04 -1.52 -7.26
C ARG A 152 -12.01 -0.74 -8.07
N ASP A 153 -11.85 0.56 -7.77
CA ASP A 153 -11.04 1.51 -8.55
C ASP A 153 -11.24 1.38 -10.08
N GLY A 154 -12.50 1.17 -10.49
CA GLY A 154 -12.82 0.71 -11.83
C GLY A 154 -13.99 1.46 -12.46
N TYR A 155 -14.02 1.47 -13.79
CA TYR A 155 -15.15 1.99 -14.55
C TYR A 155 -15.38 1.18 -15.84
N VAL A 156 -16.58 1.30 -16.39
CA VAL A 156 -16.99 0.67 -17.64
C VAL A 156 -17.71 1.70 -18.51
N VAL A 157 -17.14 1.96 -19.68
CA VAL A 157 -17.74 2.80 -20.74
C VAL A 157 -18.23 1.89 -21.86
N ILE A 158 -19.49 2.05 -22.27
CA ILE A 158 -20.08 1.34 -23.40
C ILE A 158 -20.64 2.38 -24.37
N LEU A 159 -20.09 2.42 -25.58
CA LEU A 159 -20.56 3.26 -26.67
C LEU A 159 -21.20 2.40 -27.76
N THR A 160 -22.51 2.19 -27.66
CA THR A 160 -23.32 1.45 -28.65
C THR A 160 -24.53 2.29 -29.09
N SER A 161 -25.22 1.84 -30.15
CA SER A 161 -26.37 2.51 -30.74
C SER A 161 -27.55 1.55 -30.89
N ARG A 162 -28.57 1.65 -30.02
CA ARG A 162 -29.86 0.94 -30.16
C ARG A 162 -30.73 1.48 -31.30
N LEU A 163 -30.33 2.61 -31.87
CA LEU A 163 -31.08 3.32 -32.90
C LEU A 163 -30.74 2.83 -34.30
N TYR A 164 -29.57 2.24 -34.50
CA TYR A 164 -29.20 1.75 -35.82
C TYR A 164 -29.88 0.42 -36.15
N PRO A 165 -30.45 0.23 -37.36
CA PRO A 165 -30.76 1.26 -38.36
C PRO A 165 -32.18 1.83 -38.23
N HIS A 166 -33.02 1.38 -37.31
CA HIS A 166 -34.47 1.67 -37.33
C HIS A 166 -35.10 2.12 -36.00
N GLY A 167 -34.31 2.53 -35.01
CA GLY A 167 -34.82 3.10 -33.74
C GLY A 167 -35.42 2.09 -32.75
N LYS A 168 -35.72 0.88 -33.19
CA LYS A 168 -36.52 -0.13 -32.46
C LYS A 168 -35.70 -1.12 -31.62
N GLY A 169 -34.37 -1.09 -31.68
CA GLY A 169 -33.51 -2.02 -30.94
C GLY A 169 -33.47 -1.75 -29.43
N SER A 170 -32.84 -2.65 -28.67
CA SER A 170 -32.50 -2.40 -27.25
C SER A 170 -31.03 -2.71 -27.00
N ALA A 171 -30.35 -1.81 -26.28
CA ALA A 171 -28.98 -2.03 -25.81
C ALA A 171 -28.94 -2.71 -24.44
N ASP A 172 -30.07 -2.90 -23.76
CA ASP A 172 -30.11 -3.40 -22.37
C ASP A 172 -29.49 -4.79 -22.20
N PRO A 173 -29.79 -5.79 -23.06
CA PRO A 173 -29.19 -7.12 -22.91
C PRO A 173 -27.67 -7.08 -23.08
N LEU A 174 -27.18 -6.34 -24.09
CA LEU A 174 -25.76 -6.20 -24.39
C LEU A 174 -25.04 -5.43 -23.27
N ARG A 175 -25.59 -4.30 -22.84
CA ARG A 175 -25.05 -3.54 -21.70
C ARG A 175 -25.00 -4.39 -20.45
N GLY A 176 -26.07 -5.12 -20.14
CA GLY A 176 -26.11 -6.01 -18.99
C GLY A 176 -25.06 -7.14 -19.08
N ALA A 177 -24.87 -7.72 -20.26
CA ALA A 177 -23.84 -8.74 -20.48
C ALA A 177 -22.42 -8.18 -20.32
N ILE A 178 -22.11 -7.04 -20.95
CA ILE A 178 -20.81 -6.37 -20.84
C ILE A 178 -20.55 -5.93 -19.40
N HIS A 179 -21.52 -5.32 -18.72
CA HIS A 179 -21.35 -4.93 -17.31
C HIS A 179 -21.11 -6.13 -16.41
N ARG A 180 -21.83 -7.25 -16.60
CA ARG A 180 -21.57 -8.49 -15.85
C ARG A 180 -20.21 -9.09 -16.16
N GLN A 181 -19.80 -9.12 -17.44
CA GLN A 181 -18.50 -9.64 -17.83
C GLN A 181 -17.36 -8.74 -17.38
N ALA A 182 -17.49 -7.42 -17.48
CA ALA A 182 -16.52 -6.48 -16.96
C ALA A 182 -16.43 -6.58 -15.44
N HIS A 183 -17.57 -6.73 -14.74
CA HIS A 183 -17.59 -6.96 -13.29
C HIS A 183 -16.93 -8.29 -12.91
N ALA A 184 -17.21 -9.37 -13.63
CA ALA A 184 -16.56 -10.67 -13.44
C ALA A 184 -15.06 -10.62 -13.80
N ALA A 185 -14.69 -9.88 -14.85
CA ALA A 185 -13.31 -9.65 -15.25
C ALA A 185 -12.58 -8.84 -14.19
N TYR A 186 -13.13 -7.74 -13.66
CA TYR A 186 -12.55 -7.03 -12.51
C TYR A 186 -12.46 -7.91 -11.27
N ALA A 187 -13.44 -8.78 -11.00
CA ALA A 187 -13.36 -9.75 -9.90
C ALA A 187 -12.28 -10.82 -10.13
N ALA A 188 -12.05 -11.20 -11.39
CA ALA A 188 -10.99 -12.12 -11.80
C ALA A 188 -9.61 -11.42 -11.92
N ASP A 189 -9.57 -10.12 -12.21
CA ASP A 189 -8.38 -9.27 -12.35
C ASP A 189 -7.88 -8.81 -10.98
N LEU A 190 -8.78 -8.62 -10.02
CA LEU A 190 -8.47 -8.64 -8.57
C LEU A 190 -7.88 -9.98 -8.12
N GLY A 191 -8.12 -11.06 -8.88
CA GLY A 191 -7.45 -12.35 -8.73
C GLY A 191 -6.24 -12.57 -9.67
N ALA A 192 -5.95 -11.62 -10.58
CA ALA A 192 -4.86 -11.69 -11.56
C ALA A 192 -3.75 -10.66 -11.35
N HIS A 193 -3.90 -9.73 -10.39
CA HIS A 193 -2.77 -8.96 -9.89
C HIS A 193 -1.91 -9.86 -8.99
N ASP A 194 -0.67 -10.10 -9.44
CA ASP A 194 0.45 -10.69 -8.68
C ASP A 194 0.81 -9.93 -7.39
N GLU A 195 0.09 -8.86 -7.03
CA GLU A 195 0.32 -8.10 -5.82
C GLU A 195 -0.44 -8.70 -4.62
N PRO A 196 0.18 -8.80 -3.45
CA PRO A 196 -0.46 -9.26 -2.21
C PRO A 196 -1.66 -8.39 -1.81
N VAL A 197 -2.77 -9.00 -1.39
CA VAL A 197 -3.86 -8.33 -0.69
C VAL A 197 -3.59 -8.44 0.80
N VAL A 198 -3.34 -7.31 1.46
CA VAL A 198 -3.02 -7.26 2.90
C VAL A 198 -4.24 -7.59 3.76
N GLY A 199 -4.02 -8.04 4.99
CA GLY A 199 -5.08 -8.46 5.91
C GLY A 199 -6.12 -7.35 6.17
N ALA A 200 -5.73 -6.07 6.16
CA ALA A 200 -6.67 -4.96 6.28
C ALA A 200 -7.63 -4.82 5.08
N ASP A 201 -7.14 -5.08 3.86
CA ASP A 201 -7.98 -5.12 2.66
C ASP A 201 -8.88 -6.35 2.66
N VAL A 202 -8.37 -7.51 3.09
CA VAL A 202 -9.17 -8.74 3.25
C VAL A 202 -10.27 -8.56 4.29
N LEU A 203 -9.96 -7.97 5.45
CA LEU A 203 -10.93 -7.65 6.49
C LEU A 203 -12.09 -6.82 5.94
N ARG A 204 -11.78 -5.82 5.10
CA ARG A 204 -12.79 -4.98 4.44
C ARG A 204 -13.62 -5.78 3.44
N LEU A 205 -12.98 -6.63 2.63
CA LEU A 205 -13.66 -7.46 1.63
C LEU A 205 -14.62 -8.47 2.28
N ASP A 206 -14.27 -8.93 3.48
CA ASP A 206 -15.05 -9.90 4.26
C ASP A 206 -16.01 -9.22 5.25
N ASP A 207 -16.39 -7.97 4.99
CA ASP A 207 -17.37 -7.18 5.76
C ASP A 207 -17.09 -7.15 7.27
N PHE A 208 -15.80 -7.05 7.63
CA PHE A 208 -15.33 -6.97 9.01
C PHE A 208 -15.77 -8.15 9.89
N ALA A 209 -16.06 -9.31 9.30
CA ALA A 209 -16.59 -10.48 10.01
C ALA A 209 -15.83 -10.82 11.32
N PRO A 210 -14.47 -10.81 11.36
CA PRO A 210 -13.71 -11.01 12.58
C PRO A 210 -14.04 -10.02 13.72
N LEU A 211 -14.40 -8.77 13.41
CA LEU A 211 -14.53 -7.68 14.38
C LEU A 211 -15.97 -7.28 14.69
N LYS A 212 -16.95 -7.94 14.07
CA LYS A 212 -18.36 -7.56 14.19
C LYS A 212 -18.85 -7.67 15.64
N GLY A 213 -19.37 -6.55 16.15
CA GLY A 213 -19.88 -6.39 17.51
C GLY A 213 -18.81 -6.26 18.59
N ARG A 214 -17.54 -6.05 18.22
CA ARG A 214 -16.39 -6.00 19.15
C ARG A 214 -15.98 -4.57 19.48
N LYS A 215 -15.45 -4.39 20.70
CA LYS A 215 -14.73 -3.19 21.13
C LYS A 215 -13.24 -3.41 20.93
N VAL A 216 -12.62 -2.54 20.13
CA VAL A 216 -11.31 -2.79 19.53
C VAL A 216 -10.29 -1.72 19.95
N LEU A 217 -9.11 -2.18 20.37
CA LEU A 217 -7.88 -1.40 20.34
C LEU A 217 -7.12 -1.68 19.05
N LEU A 218 -6.63 -0.65 18.39
CA LEU A 218 -5.84 -0.81 17.16
C LEU A 218 -4.38 -0.42 17.41
N LEU A 219 -3.46 -1.39 17.32
CA LEU A 219 -2.03 -1.12 17.20
C LEU A 219 -1.66 -0.94 15.73
N THR A 220 -1.31 0.28 15.35
CA THR A 220 -0.96 0.62 13.97
C THR A 220 -0.09 1.88 13.88
N ASN A 221 0.36 2.20 12.66
CA ASN A 221 0.99 3.46 12.29
C ASN A 221 0.79 3.75 10.79
N GLU A 222 1.29 4.89 10.30
CA GLU A 222 1.15 5.37 8.92
C GLU A 222 1.80 4.46 7.86
N SER A 223 2.64 3.50 8.26
CA SER A 223 3.21 2.52 7.34
C SER A 223 2.21 1.43 6.93
N ALA A 224 1.19 1.21 7.76
CA ALA A 224 0.16 0.21 7.56
C ALA A 224 -0.97 0.73 6.65
N ARG A 225 -0.65 0.92 5.37
CA ARG A 225 -1.62 1.39 4.36
C ARG A 225 -2.35 0.27 3.65
N LEU A 226 -3.59 0.54 3.27
CA LEU A 226 -4.40 -0.26 2.36
C LEU A 226 -4.02 0.08 0.90
N ARG A 227 -4.46 -0.77 -0.03
CA ARG A 227 -4.29 -0.55 -1.48
C ARG A 227 -4.84 0.79 -1.98
N ASP A 228 -5.93 1.26 -1.40
CA ASP A 228 -6.55 2.55 -1.75
C ASP A 228 -5.90 3.76 -1.06
N GLY A 229 -4.77 3.55 -0.36
CA GLY A 229 -3.96 4.57 0.30
C GLY A 229 -4.42 4.92 1.72
N ARG A 230 -5.60 4.46 2.14
CA ARG A 230 -6.13 4.70 3.49
C ARG A 230 -5.32 3.99 4.56
N THR A 231 -5.38 4.52 5.77
CA THR A 231 -4.85 3.88 6.97
C THR A 231 -5.88 2.89 7.56
N THR A 232 -5.42 1.99 8.40
CA THR A 232 -6.33 1.10 9.14
C THR A 232 -7.16 1.84 10.19
N ILE A 233 -6.70 3.01 10.63
CA ILE A 233 -7.50 3.93 11.47
C ILE A 233 -8.74 4.39 10.69
N GLU A 234 -8.55 4.89 9.46
CA GLU A 234 -9.65 5.31 8.59
C GLU A 234 -10.59 4.13 8.28
N LEU A 235 -10.02 2.95 8.02
CA LEU A 235 -10.80 1.74 7.76
C LEU A 235 -11.73 1.38 8.92
N LEU A 236 -11.20 1.29 10.14
CA LEU A 236 -11.96 0.82 11.30
C LEU A 236 -12.90 1.88 11.87
N ARG A 237 -12.59 3.18 11.72
CA ARG A 237 -13.51 4.27 12.08
C ARG A 237 -14.82 4.19 11.28
N ASP A 238 -14.70 3.88 9.99
CA ASP A 238 -15.84 3.84 9.07
C ASP A 238 -16.52 2.45 9.04
N ALA A 239 -16.01 1.48 9.81
CA ALA A 239 -16.50 0.11 9.82
C ALA A 239 -17.85 -0.01 10.56
N PRO A 240 -18.90 -0.55 9.93
CA PRO A 240 -20.18 -0.75 10.59
C PRO A 240 -20.06 -1.86 11.64
N ASN A 241 -20.64 -1.64 12.82
CA ASN A 241 -20.66 -2.59 13.94
C ASN A 241 -19.28 -2.95 14.51
N VAL A 242 -18.27 -2.08 14.37
CA VAL A 242 -17.00 -2.18 15.10
C VAL A 242 -16.86 -0.91 15.95
N GLU A 243 -16.57 -1.06 17.24
CA GLU A 243 -16.36 0.07 18.15
C GLU A 243 -14.85 0.25 18.37
N LEU A 244 -14.23 1.17 17.64
CA LEU A 244 -12.82 1.54 17.85
C LEU A 244 -12.70 2.44 19.08
N VAL A 245 -12.08 1.96 20.16
CA VAL A 245 -12.08 2.66 21.47
C VAL A 245 -10.81 3.47 21.75
N ALA A 246 -9.66 3.01 21.24
CA ALA A 246 -8.38 3.72 21.37
C ALA A 246 -7.37 3.19 20.35
N LEU A 247 -6.35 3.99 20.09
CA LEU A 247 -5.20 3.62 19.28
C LEU A 247 -4.02 3.27 20.19
N LEU A 248 -3.24 2.28 19.79
CA LEU A 248 -1.98 1.91 20.39
C LEU A 248 -0.87 2.28 19.41
N SER A 249 0.19 2.95 19.87
CA SER A 249 1.31 3.34 19.01
C SER A 249 2.56 2.51 19.31
N PRO A 250 3.27 2.00 18.28
CA PRO A 250 4.51 1.26 18.45
C PRO A 250 5.71 2.20 18.65
N GLU A 251 6.93 1.65 18.54
CA GLU A 251 8.13 2.43 18.29
C GLU A 251 7.92 3.35 17.07
N HIS A 252 8.34 4.61 17.18
CA HIS A 252 8.15 5.71 16.21
C HIS A 252 6.76 6.35 16.12
N GLY A 253 5.80 5.91 16.94
CA GLY A 253 4.48 6.53 17.06
C GLY A 253 3.54 6.23 15.88
N ILE A 254 2.35 6.86 15.90
CA ILE A 254 1.35 6.67 14.83
C ILE A 254 1.86 7.18 13.49
N ASP A 255 2.60 8.29 13.45
CA ASP A 255 3.09 8.86 12.17
C ASP A 255 4.30 8.11 11.58
N ALA A 256 4.82 7.08 12.26
CA ALA A 256 6.07 6.38 11.93
C ALA A 256 7.32 7.29 11.79
N GLY A 257 7.23 8.55 12.27
CA GLY A 257 8.25 9.58 12.09
C GLY A 257 9.02 9.95 13.36
N GLN A 258 8.61 9.47 14.54
CA GLN A 258 9.19 9.91 15.80
C GLN A 258 10.49 9.16 16.12
N GLY A 259 11.52 9.87 16.57
CA GLY A 259 12.73 9.26 17.12
C GLY A 259 12.72 9.32 18.65
N GLY A 260 13.00 8.21 19.33
CA GLY A 260 13.08 8.14 20.78
C GLY A 260 11.73 7.87 21.46
N LEU A 261 11.54 8.44 22.66
CA LEU A 261 10.38 8.17 23.52
C LEU A 261 9.07 8.68 22.91
N VAL A 262 8.12 7.78 22.69
CA VAL A 262 6.75 8.09 22.22
C VAL A 262 5.84 8.22 23.43
N ARG A 263 5.10 9.33 23.56
CA ARG A 263 4.16 9.58 24.67
C ARG A 263 2.71 9.36 24.25
N ASP A 264 1.84 9.21 25.24
CA ASP A 264 0.39 9.20 25.03
C ASP A 264 -0.07 10.53 24.39
N ALA A 265 -1.12 10.45 23.57
CA ALA A 265 -1.66 11.57 22.83
C ALA A 265 -3.16 11.41 22.58
N VAL A 266 -3.74 12.34 21.82
CA VAL A 266 -5.07 12.23 21.24
C VAL A 266 -4.91 12.30 19.74
N ASP A 267 -5.51 11.37 19.01
CA ASP A 267 -5.49 11.37 17.56
C ASP A 267 -6.37 12.51 17.04
N HIS A 268 -5.78 13.40 16.25
CA HIS A 268 -6.48 14.59 15.78
C HIS A 268 -7.63 14.26 14.81
N PHE A 269 -7.52 13.14 14.10
CA PHE A 269 -8.47 12.75 13.08
C PHE A 269 -9.71 12.06 13.63
N THR A 270 -9.56 11.18 14.61
CA THR A 270 -10.66 10.41 15.24
C THR A 270 -11.12 11.00 16.57
N GLY A 271 -10.30 11.81 17.23
CA GLY A 271 -10.52 12.27 18.61
C GLY A 271 -10.28 11.18 19.67
N LEU A 272 -9.81 9.99 19.27
CA LEU A 272 -9.57 8.87 20.18
C LEU A 272 -8.25 9.02 20.96
N PRO A 273 -8.16 8.45 22.18
CA PRO A 273 -6.91 8.41 22.91
C PRO A 273 -5.88 7.51 22.19
N VAL A 274 -4.63 7.96 22.17
CA VAL A 274 -3.46 7.23 21.69
C VAL A 274 -2.61 6.83 22.89
N ARG A 275 -2.38 5.52 23.06
CA ARG A 275 -1.59 4.97 24.15
C ARG A 275 -0.28 4.44 23.60
N SER A 276 0.83 4.98 24.08
CA SER A 276 2.15 4.51 23.65
C SER A 276 2.49 3.18 24.32
N LEU A 277 2.84 2.19 23.52
CA LEU A 277 3.38 0.91 23.99
C LEU A 277 4.90 0.94 24.14
N TYR A 278 5.56 2.00 23.67
CA TYR A 278 7.01 2.19 23.72
C TYR A 278 7.46 3.15 24.84
N ALA A 279 6.51 3.81 25.52
CA ALA A 279 6.80 4.83 26.56
C ALA A 279 7.61 4.31 27.75
N ASP A 280 7.59 3.00 28.01
CA ASP A 280 8.19 2.41 29.20
C ASP A 280 9.37 1.45 28.89
N SER A 281 9.81 1.34 27.61
CA SER A 281 10.98 0.61 27.04
C SER A 281 11.38 -0.78 27.58
N ASP A 282 10.68 -1.32 28.56
CA ASP A 282 10.88 -2.63 29.15
C ASP A 282 10.30 -3.71 28.23
N LEU A 283 10.73 -4.95 28.46
CA LEU A 283 10.10 -6.14 27.89
C LEU A 283 8.67 -6.30 28.44
N GLY A 284 7.72 -5.54 27.92
CA GLY A 284 6.34 -5.67 28.37
C GLY A 284 5.38 -4.59 27.91
N VAL A 285 4.19 -5.03 27.52
CA VAL A 285 3.00 -4.22 27.37
C VAL A 285 2.17 -4.39 28.64
N HIS A 286 2.08 -3.34 29.45
CA HIS A 286 1.28 -3.42 30.68
C HIS A 286 -0.21 -3.55 30.37
N ALA A 287 -0.91 -4.49 31.04
CA ALA A 287 -2.35 -4.72 30.88
C ALA A 287 -3.21 -3.43 30.97
N LYS A 288 -2.81 -2.47 31.81
CA LYS A 288 -3.47 -1.16 31.91
C LYS A 288 -3.56 -0.40 30.58
N ARG A 289 -2.55 -0.56 29.70
CA ARG A 289 -2.51 0.06 28.36
C ARG A 289 -3.54 -0.58 27.42
N LEU A 290 -3.87 -1.84 27.66
CA LEU A 290 -4.81 -2.64 26.87
C LEU A 290 -6.26 -2.62 27.41
N ALA A 291 -6.54 -1.87 28.47
CA ALA A 291 -7.86 -1.84 29.09
C ALA A 291 -8.94 -1.15 28.23
N GLY A 292 -10.21 -1.53 28.45
CA GLY A 292 -11.38 -0.88 27.85
C GLY A 292 -11.85 -1.46 26.51
N ALA A 293 -11.29 -2.60 26.08
CA ALA A 293 -11.66 -3.33 24.88
C ALA A 293 -11.66 -4.84 25.13
N ASP A 294 -12.38 -5.59 24.30
CA ASP A 294 -12.37 -7.06 24.32
C ASP A 294 -11.44 -7.65 23.25
N THR A 295 -11.08 -6.86 22.22
CA THR A 295 -10.26 -7.29 21.09
C THR A 295 -9.12 -6.29 20.83
N ILE A 296 -7.94 -6.81 20.54
CA ILE A 296 -6.75 -6.05 20.10
C ILE A 296 -6.49 -6.40 18.65
N VAL A 297 -6.46 -5.41 17.77
CA VAL A 297 -6.10 -5.55 16.36
C VAL A 297 -4.66 -5.09 16.18
N PHE A 298 -3.83 -5.96 15.61
CA PHE A 298 -2.45 -5.65 15.21
C PHE A 298 -2.41 -5.42 13.69
N ASP A 299 -1.94 -4.25 13.27
CA ASP A 299 -1.69 -3.95 11.86
C ASP A 299 -0.49 -3.02 11.67
N LEU A 300 0.69 -3.60 11.46
CA LEU A 300 1.96 -2.89 11.24
C LEU A 300 2.77 -3.57 10.14
N GLN A 301 3.44 -2.76 9.30
CA GLN A 301 4.40 -3.28 8.32
C GLN A 301 5.76 -3.52 9.00
N ASP A 302 6.11 -4.79 9.19
CA ASP A 302 7.43 -5.22 9.63
C ASP A 302 8.45 -5.23 8.47
N VAL A 303 9.72 -5.47 8.74
CA VAL A 303 10.83 -5.47 7.77
C VAL A 303 11.60 -6.79 7.66
N GLY A 304 11.19 -7.84 8.37
CA GLY A 304 11.75 -9.18 8.22
C GLY A 304 13.07 -9.44 8.96
N VAL A 305 13.47 -8.52 9.84
CA VAL A 305 14.73 -8.57 10.59
C VAL A 305 14.44 -8.58 12.08
N ARG A 306 14.99 -9.56 12.80
CA ARG A 306 14.67 -9.84 14.21
C ARG A 306 14.78 -8.63 15.14
N PHE A 307 15.79 -7.79 14.97
CA PHE A 307 15.99 -6.62 15.84
C PHE A 307 15.14 -5.41 15.46
N TYR A 308 14.23 -5.55 14.49
CA TYR A 308 13.13 -4.61 14.29
C TYR A 308 11.98 -4.95 15.25
N THR A 309 11.51 -3.97 16.00
CA THR A 309 10.87 -4.21 17.31
C THR A 309 9.35 -4.38 17.26
N TYR A 310 8.73 -4.36 16.08
CA TYR A 310 7.28 -4.53 15.96
C TYR A 310 6.85 -5.94 16.39
N PHE A 311 7.66 -6.95 16.07
CA PHE A 311 7.41 -8.32 16.54
C PHE A 311 7.66 -8.47 18.05
N SER A 312 8.59 -7.73 18.64
CA SER A 312 8.75 -7.67 20.10
C SER A 312 7.48 -7.13 20.78
N THR A 313 6.85 -6.12 20.16
CA THR A 313 5.58 -5.56 20.64
C THR A 313 4.44 -6.57 20.51
N LEU A 314 4.34 -7.27 19.37
CA LEU A 314 3.34 -8.31 19.15
C LEU A 314 3.50 -9.50 20.11
N HIS A 315 4.72 -9.96 20.32
CA HIS A 315 5.05 -10.99 21.31
C HIS A 315 4.53 -10.62 22.70
N SER A 316 4.81 -9.39 23.14
CA SER A 316 4.32 -8.95 24.44
C SER A 316 2.79 -8.81 24.48
N ILE A 317 2.14 -8.33 23.40
CA ILE A 317 0.67 -8.25 23.34
C ILE A 317 0.05 -9.63 23.50
N LEU A 318 0.59 -10.66 22.85
CA LEU A 318 0.05 -12.02 22.92
C LEU A 318 0.10 -12.55 24.36
N ARG A 319 1.23 -12.37 25.06
CA ARG A 319 1.36 -12.77 26.46
C ARG A 319 0.39 -12.02 27.37
N THR A 320 0.32 -10.69 27.25
CA THR A 320 -0.60 -9.90 28.06
C THR A 320 -2.06 -10.20 27.76
N ALA A 321 -2.41 -10.48 26.49
CA ALA A 321 -3.76 -10.84 26.08
C ALA A 321 -4.20 -12.20 26.65
N THR A 322 -3.27 -13.16 26.83
CA THR A 322 -3.53 -14.40 27.58
C THR A 322 -3.95 -14.11 29.02
N GLU A 323 -3.25 -13.19 29.70
CA GLU A 323 -3.55 -12.81 31.09
C GLU A 323 -4.88 -12.05 31.21
N THR A 324 -5.16 -11.15 30.26
CA THR A 324 -6.37 -10.30 30.27
C THR A 324 -7.58 -10.95 29.60
N ARG A 325 -7.43 -12.14 29.00
CA ARG A 325 -8.46 -12.85 28.22
C ARG A 325 -9.01 -12.02 27.05
N GLN A 326 -8.18 -11.13 26.50
CA GLN A 326 -8.53 -10.37 25.31
C GLN A 326 -8.23 -11.18 24.06
N ARG A 327 -9.08 -11.03 23.04
CA ARG A 327 -8.83 -11.61 21.73
C ARG A 327 -7.81 -10.78 20.97
N VAL A 328 -6.94 -11.43 20.19
CA VAL A 328 -5.97 -10.77 19.31
C VAL A 328 -6.32 -11.10 17.86
N VAL A 329 -6.45 -10.07 17.03
CA VAL A 329 -6.66 -10.19 15.59
C VAL A 329 -5.47 -9.58 14.88
N VAL A 330 -4.73 -10.37 14.10
CA VAL A 330 -3.60 -9.89 13.31
C VAL A 330 -4.06 -9.68 11.87
N LEU A 331 -3.98 -8.43 11.39
CA LEU A 331 -4.16 -8.12 9.98
C LEU A 331 -2.82 -8.36 9.30
N ASP A 332 -2.71 -9.49 8.61
CA ASP A 332 -1.39 -9.94 8.17
C ASP A 332 -0.82 -9.05 7.06
N ARG A 333 0.51 -8.99 6.97
CA ARG A 333 1.24 -8.19 5.98
C ARG A 333 2.42 -8.98 5.39
N PRO A 334 2.73 -8.78 4.09
CA PRO A 334 3.90 -9.40 3.48
C PRO A 334 5.18 -9.09 4.25
N ASN A 335 6.04 -10.09 4.42
CA ASN A 335 7.43 -9.84 4.81
C ASN A 335 8.18 -9.27 3.59
N PRO A 336 8.73 -8.04 3.65
CA PRO A 336 9.34 -7.41 2.48
C PRO A 336 10.62 -8.12 2.03
N LEU A 337 11.24 -8.94 2.89
CA LEU A 337 12.41 -9.76 2.59
C LEU A 337 12.05 -11.20 2.20
N GLY A 338 10.75 -11.52 2.08
CA GLY A 338 10.27 -12.87 1.78
C GLY A 338 10.18 -13.78 3.01
N GLY A 339 9.86 -15.05 2.78
CA GLY A 339 9.63 -16.08 3.78
C GLY A 339 10.86 -16.95 4.09
N GLU A 340 12.03 -16.64 3.53
CA GLU A 340 13.26 -17.35 3.84
C GLU A 340 13.78 -16.96 5.22
N SER A 341 14.19 -17.95 6.02
CA SER A 341 14.88 -17.69 7.28
C SER A 341 16.36 -17.97 7.10
N ALA A 342 17.19 -17.07 7.61
CA ALA A 342 18.63 -17.23 7.50
C ALA A 342 19.38 -16.47 8.60
N GLY A 343 20.63 -16.87 8.79
CA GLY A 343 21.58 -16.19 9.66
C GLY A 343 21.57 -16.67 11.11
N PRO A 344 22.38 -16.05 11.97
CA PRO A 344 22.58 -16.48 13.34
C PRO A 344 21.29 -16.41 14.17
N VAL A 345 20.97 -17.53 14.81
CA VAL A 345 19.89 -17.65 15.81
C VAL A 345 20.38 -17.10 17.14
N VAL A 346 19.52 -16.39 17.87
CA VAL A 346 19.87 -15.90 19.22
C VAL A 346 20.27 -17.08 20.11
N ASP A 347 21.43 -16.99 20.75
CA ASP A 347 21.89 -17.98 21.71
C ASP A 347 21.09 -17.92 23.03
N GLU A 348 21.40 -18.79 23.99
CA GLU A 348 20.74 -18.77 25.30
C GLU A 348 21.22 -17.56 26.10
N ARG A 349 20.39 -16.52 26.13
CA ARG A 349 20.63 -15.28 26.87
C ARG A 349 19.33 -14.68 27.41
N GLU A 350 19.47 -13.77 28.36
CA GLU A 350 18.35 -12.96 28.84
C GLU A 350 17.72 -12.21 27.66
N PRO A 351 16.39 -12.28 27.48
CA PRO A 351 15.73 -11.61 26.38
C PRO A 351 15.87 -10.09 26.55
N THR A 352 15.87 -9.37 25.43
CA THR A 352 15.72 -7.91 25.39
C THR A 352 14.73 -7.54 24.30
N PHE A 353 14.37 -6.26 24.22
CA PHE A 353 13.43 -5.79 23.21
C PHE A 353 13.92 -5.99 21.75
N VAL A 354 15.21 -6.17 21.51
CA VAL A 354 15.78 -6.42 20.15
C VAL A 354 16.18 -7.88 19.91
N HIS A 355 16.04 -8.73 20.93
CA HIS A 355 16.22 -10.19 20.84
C HIS A 355 15.31 -10.89 21.87
N HIS A 356 14.00 -10.75 21.66
CA HIS A 356 12.94 -11.16 22.59
C HIS A 356 12.67 -12.68 22.58
N MET A 357 13.13 -13.38 21.53
CA MET A 357 13.01 -14.83 21.35
C MET A 357 14.19 -15.39 20.56
N ARG A 358 14.36 -16.72 20.60
CA ARG A 358 15.35 -17.46 19.83
C ARG A 358 14.98 -17.57 18.35
N LEU A 359 15.12 -16.45 17.65
CA LEU A 359 14.87 -16.30 16.21
C LEU A 359 16.19 -16.12 15.44
N PRO A 360 16.31 -16.62 14.20
CA PRO A 360 17.38 -16.22 13.30
C PRO A 360 17.31 -14.73 12.96
N LEU A 361 18.41 -14.16 12.47
CA LEU A 361 18.49 -12.76 12.09
C LEU A 361 17.39 -12.37 11.08
N LEU A 362 17.26 -13.17 10.02
CA LEU A 362 16.13 -13.15 9.09
C LEU A 362 15.16 -14.24 9.52
N HIS A 363 14.01 -13.84 10.07
CA HIS A 363 13.04 -14.80 10.62
C HIS A 363 12.10 -15.39 9.57
N GLY A 364 11.87 -14.70 8.44
CA GLY A 364 11.06 -15.22 7.34
C GLY A 364 9.59 -15.48 7.71
N PHE A 365 9.05 -14.73 8.67
CA PHE A 365 7.64 -14.79 9.06
C PHE A 365 6.89 -13.57 8.55
N THR A 366 5.61 -13.76 8.24
CA THR A 366 4.62 -12.66 8.31
C THR A 366 4.22 -12.39 9.77
N ALA A 367 3.48 -11.31 10.03
CA ALA A 367 3.02 -11.01 11.40
C ALA A 367 2.09 -12.10 11.94
N GLY A 368 1.21 -12.63 11.08
CA GLY A 368 0.30 -13.71 11.40
C GLY A 368 1.01 -15.02 11.74
N GLU A 369 1.99 -15.41 10.91
CA GLU A 369 2.81 -16.61 11.17
C GLU A 369 3.64 -16.47 12.45
N PHE A 370 4.20 -15.28 12.70
CA PHE A 370 4.93 -15.01 13.94
C PHE A 370 4.01 -15.12 15.17
N ALA A 371 2.80 -14.56 15.12
CA ALA A 371 1.85 -14.68 16.23
C ALA A 371 1.46 -16.13 16.52
N ARG A 372 1.25 -16.94 15.47
CA ARG A 372 1.02 -18.38 15.60
C ARG A 372 2.23 -19.11 16.20
N TYR A 373 3.44 -18.72 15.78
CA TYR A 373 4.68 -19.28 16.29
C TYR A 373 4.84 -19.01 17.79
N VAL A 374 4.66 -17.76 18.22
CA VAL A 374 4.68 -17.38 19.64
C VAL A 374 3.66 -18.18 20.44
N LYS A 375 2.41 -18.25 19.96
CA LYS A 375 1.33 -18.99 20.63
C LYS A 375 1.69 -20.46 20.84
N GLN A 376 2.29 -21.10 19.83
CA GLN A 376 2.71 -22.49 19.89
C GLN A 376 3.93 -22.68 20.81
N GLU A 377 4.97 -21.88 20.62
CA GLU A 377 6.26 -22.02 21.30
C GLU A 377 6.13 -21.79 22.81
N GLU A 378 5.30 -20.83 23.22
CA GLU A 378 5.05 -20.51 24.63
C GLU A 378 3.74 -21.10 25.17
N GLN A 379 3.04 -21.90 24.37
CA GLN A 379 1.79 -22.57 24.76
C GLN A 379 0.72 -21.60 25.31
N LEU A 380 0.57 -20.45 24.65
CA LEU A 380 -0.32 -19.38 25.10
C LEU A 380 -1.80 -19.72 24.88
N ASP A 381 -2.62 -19.61 25.92
CA ASP A 381 -4.10 -19.69 25.87
C ASP A 381 -4.71 -18.34 25.46
N VAL A 382 -4.33 -17.83 24.29
CA VAL A 382 -4.88 -16.60 23.69
C VAL A 382 -5.83 -16.94 22.54
N ASP A 383 -6.99 -16.28 22.50
CA ASP A 383 -7.87 -16.29 21.33
C ASP A 383 -7.20 -15.46 20.23
N LEU A 384 -6.61 -16.14 19.25
CA LEU A 384 -5.83 -15.55 18.17
C LEU A 384 -6.52 -15.84 16.84
N GLU A 385 -6.81 -14.77 16.11
CA GLU A 385 -7.26 -14.84 14.72
C GLU A 385 -6.28 -14.10 13.82
N VAL A 386 -5.98 -14.70 12.67
CA VAL A 386 -5.17 -14.07 11.63
C VAL A 386 -6.07 -13.82 10.43
N VAL A 387 -6.15 -12.57 9.97
CA VAL A 387 -6.75 -12.24 8.68
C VAL A 387 -5.66 -12.40 7.63
N GLU A 388 -5.67 -13.58 6.99
CA GLU A 388 -4.64 -14.02 6.06
C GLU A 388 -4.53 -13.13 4.82
N LEU A 389 -3.33 -13.03 4.27
CA LEU A 389 -3.05 -12.44 2.97
C LEU A 389 -3.73 -13.24 1.87
N ARG A 390 -4.12 -12.57 0.79
CA ARG A 390 -4.43 -13.24 -0.48
C ARG A 390 -3.33 -12.93 -1.49
N HIS A 391 -2.97 -13.89 -2.32
CA HIS A 391 -2.01 -13.73 -3.44
C HIS A 391 -0.56 -13.36 -3.02
N TRP A 392 -0.17 -13.57 -1.76
CA TRP A 392 1.25 -13.54 -1.36
C TRP A 392 1.84 -14.95 -1.40
N GLN A 393 3.12 -15.05 -1.74
CA GLN A 393 3.90 -16.29 -1.73
C GLN A 393 5.23 -16.03 -1.02
N ARG A 394 5.74 -17.06 -0.33
CA ARG A 394 6.93 -16.94 0.52
C ARG A 394 8.22 -16.63 -0.24
N ASP A 395 8.31 -17.00 -1.51
CA ASP A 395 9.46 -16.72 -2.38
C ASP A 395 9.47 -15.30 -2.94
N ARG A 396 8.44 -14.49 -2.63
CA ARG A 396 8.32 -13.10 -3.10
C ARG A 396 8.84 -12.11 -2.08
N THR A 397 9.86 -11.35 -2.47
CA THR A 397 10.26 -10.11 -1.81
C THR A 397 9.38 -8.94 -2.28
N LEU A 398 9.54 -7.78 -1.67
CA LEU A 398 8.78 -6.59 -2.04
C LEU A 398 9.02 -6.21 -3.52
N ALA A 399 7.96 -6.19 -4.33
CA ALA A 399 8.08 -5.93 -5.76
C ALA A 399 8.54 -4.48 -6.06
N PRO A 400 9.28 -4.23 -7.15
CA PRO A 400 9.75 -2.89 -7.55
C PRO A 400 8.65 -1.84 -7.83
N ASN A 401 7.40 -2.24 -7.98
CA ASN A 401 6.25 -1.37 -8.21
C ASN A 401 5.26 -1.30 -7.03
N GLN A 402 5.38 -2.15 -6.02
CA GLN A 402 4.43 -2.22 -4.89
C GLN A 402 4.48 -0.97 -4.01
N ALA A 403 3.36 -0.27 -3.80
CA ALA A 403 3.32 0.93 -2.95
C ALA A 403 4.02 0.71 -1.59
N TRP A 404 4.89 1.64 -1.18
CA TRP A 404 5.70 1.54 0.03
C TRP A 404 5.54 2.79 0.90
N ALA A 405 5.18 2.59 2.15
CA ALA A 405 5.19 3.61 3.18
C ALA A 405 6.32 3.29 4.17
N PRO A 406 7.23 4.24 4.47
CA PRO A 406 8.33 4.00 5.42
C PRO A 406 7.83 3.51 6.79
N PRO A 407 8.29 2.34 7.27
CA PRO A 407 7.91 1.83 8.58
C PRO A 407 8.66 2.55 9.71
N SER A 408 9.76 3.24 9.42
CA SER A 408 10.53 3.99 10.41
C SER A 408 11.17 5.24 9.81
N PRO A 409 11.59 6.23 10.62
CA PRO A 409 12.22 7.44 10.12
C PRO A 409 13.60 7.20 9.49
N ASN A 410 14.17 6.00 9.65
CA ASN A 410 15.46 5.62 9.08
C ASN A 410 15.38 4.47 8.07
N LEU A 411 14.24 3.80 7.87
CA LEU A 411 14.02 2.83 6.79
C LEU A 411 13.08 3.44 5.74
N ARG A 412 13.60 4.43 5.03
CA ARG A 412 12.80 5.30 4.14
C ARG A 412 12.58 4.74 2.75
N THR A 413 13.50 3.91 2.29
CA THR A 413 13.50 3.36 0.94
C THR A 413 13.50 1.84 1.00
N ARG A 414 13.12 1.22 -0.10
CA ARG A 414 13.21 -0.24 -0.24
C ARG A 414 14.66 -0.72 -0.25
N ASN A 415 15.56 0.07 -0.84
CA ASN A 415 16.99 -0.20 -0.80
C ASN A 415 17.48 -0.30 0.66
N ALA A 416 17.08 0.65 1.50
CA ALA A 416 17.41 0.62 2.94
C ALA A 416 16.86 -0.62 3.66
N VAL A 417 15.64 -1.08 3.32
CA VAL A 417 15.07 -2.32 3.88
C VAL A 417 15.83 -3.56 3.44
N LEU A 418 16.15 -3.68 2.15
CA LEU A 418 16.94 -4.80 1.62
C LEU A 418 18.34 -4.86 2.24
N LEU A 419 18.96 -3.68 2.48
CA LEU A 419 20.28 -3.57 3.09
C LEU A 419 20.26 -3.66 4.62
N TYR A 420 19.08 -3.57 5.27
CA TYR A 420 18.97 -3.55 6.72
C TYR A 420 19.57 -4.79 7.43
N PRO A 421 19.39 -6.03 6.95
CA PRO A 421 20.04 -7.19 7.55
C PRO A 421 21.57 -7.14 7.43
N MET A 422 22.08 -6.47 6.39
CA MET A 422 23.52 -6.32 6.12
C MET A 422 24.14 -5.18 6.94
N LEU A 423 23.48 -4.03 7.01
CA LEU A 423 24.05 -2.81 7.62
C LEU A 423 23.56 -2.56 9.05
N GLY A 424 22.39 -3.06 9.41
CA GLY A 424 21.78 -2.93 10.72
C GLY A 424 22.71 -3.34 11.87
N PRO A 425 23.38 -4.51 11.83
CA PRO A 425 24.28 -4.93 12.91
C PRO A 425 25.38 -3.91 13.23
N PHE A 426 25.85 -3.13 12.24
CA PHE A 426 26.90 -2.14 12.45
C PHE A 426 26.45 -0.91 13.22
N GLU A 427 25.16 -0.68 13.45
CA GLU A 427 24.68 0.54 14.12
C GLU A 427 25.15 0.65 15.58
N THR A 428 25.49 -0.47 16.20
CA THR A 428 26.03 -0.55 17.56
C THR A 428 27.53 -0.36 17.61
N THR A 429 28.21 -0.43 16.46
CA THR A 429 29.66 -0.22 16.34
C THR A 429 30.01 1.27 16.35
N SER A 430 31.28 1.60 16.16
CA SER A 430 31.69 3.01 16.00
C SER A 430 31.45 3.56 14.58
N LEU A 431 30.95 2.74 13.64
CA LEU A 431 30.61 3.19 12.30
C LEU A 431 29.25 3.90 12.27
N SER A 432 29.12 4.88 11.39
CA SER A 432 27.82 5.43 11.04
C SER A 432 27.21 4.60 9.91
N VAL A 433 25.98 4.14 10.10
CA VAL A 433 25.13 3.49 9.09
C VAL A 433 24.21 4.49 8.34
N GLY A 434 24.54 5.78 8.42
CA GLY A 434 23.84 6.83 7.68
C GLY A 434 22.62 7.43 8.38
N ARG A 435 22.31 7.02 9.63
CA ARG A 435 21.29 7.71 10.45
C ARG A 435 21.59 9.22 10.51
N GLY A 436 20.57 10.05 10.32
CA GLY A 436 20.74 11.50 10.23
C GLY A 436 21.24 12.03 8.88
N THR A 437 21.39 11.18 7.86
CA THR A 437 21.61 11.59 6.45
C THR A 437 20.31 11.48 5.66
N ASP A 438 20.37 11.71 4.35
CA ASP A 438 19.21 11.54 3.46
C ASP A 438 18.99 10.07 3.06
N THR A 439 20.03 9.22 3.19
CA THR A 439 20.02 7.80 2.81
C THR A 439 20.49 6.88 3.96
N PRO A 440 19.79 6.87 5.11
CA PRO A 440 20.08 5.95 6.21
C PRO A 440 19.97 4.49 5.76
N PHE A 441 20.87 3.64 6.27
CA PHE A 441 21.04 2.23 5.86
C PHE A 441 21.28 2.01 4.36
N GLU A 442 21.81 3.02 3.68
CA GLU A 442 22.36 2.88 2.32
C GLU A 442 23.81 3.38 2.24
N VAL A 443 24.35 3.84 3.36
CA VAL A 443 25.74 4.26 3.50
C VAL A 443 26.33 3.72 4.79
N ILE A 444 27.63 3.41 4.78
CA ILE A 444 28.38 3.00 5.97
C ILE A 444 29.76 3.62 5.97
N GLY A 445 30.22 4.14 7.11
CA GLY A 445 31.54 4.77 7.18
C GLY A 445 31.85 5.46 8.50
N ALA A 446 33.06 6.01 8.59
CA ALA A 446 33.54 6.79 9.72
C ALA A 446 34.69 7.73 9.28
N PRO A 447 35.10 8.70 10.11
CA PRO A 447 36.18 9.64 9.74
C PRO A 447 37.52 8.96 9.42
N TYR A 448 37.79 7.81 10.04
CA TYR A 448 39.03 7.04 9.89
C TYR A 448 39.02 6.04 8.73
N VAL A 449 37.90 5.88 8.02
CA VAL A 449 37.79 4.93 6.89
C VAL A 449 38.49 5.50 5.65
N ASP A 450 39.18 4.62 4.93
CA ASP A 450 39.70 4.88 3.58
C ASP A 450 38.82 4.15 2.57
N SER A 451 37.93 4.89 1.90
CA SER A 451 36.96 4.31 0.96
C SER A 451 37.62 3.59 -0.22
N ALA A 452 38.72 4.12 -0.75
CA ALA A 452 39.37 3.54 -1.92
C ALA A 452 40.05 2.21 -1.56
N ALA A 453 40.77 2.19 -0.44
CA ALA A 453 41.38 0.95 0.07
C ALA A 453 40.31 -0.09 0.46
N LEU A 454 39.19 0.37 1.03
CA LEU A 454 38.07 -0.49 1.41
C LEU A 454 37.42 -1.15 0.18
N ILE A 455 37.09 -0.38 -0.87
CA ILE A 455 36.51 -0.92 -2.11
C ILE A 455 37.46 -1.92 -2.78
N ALA A 456 38.75 -1.57 -2.87
CA ALA A 456 39.75 -2.45 -3.48
C ALA A 456 39.86 -3.80 -2.77
N LYS A 457 39.74 -3.83 -1.43
CA LYS A 457 39.72 -5.06 -0.64
C LYS A 457 38.39 -5.79 -0.70
N LEU A 458 37.27 -5.06 -0.73
CA LEU A 458 35.93 -5.65 -0.74
C LEU A 458 35.71 -6.52 -1.98
N GLY A 459 36.09 -5.99 -3.15
CA GLY A 459 35.84 -6.62 -4.45
C GLY A 459 34.38 -6.47 -4.88
N GLU A 460 33.97 -7.21 -5.91
CA GLU A 460 32.57 -7.29 -6.34
C GLU A 460 31.74 -8.03 -5.28
N LEU A 461 30.62 -7.42 -4.88
CA LEU A 461 29.59 -8.09 -4.10
C LEU A 461 28.41 -8.41 -5.03
N PRO A 462 28.01 -9.69 -5.17
CA PRO A 462 26.90 -10.07 -6.04
C PRO A 462 25.62 -9.29 -5.75
N GLY A 463 25.02 -8.73 -6.80
CA GLY A 463 23.75 -7.99 -6.70
C GLY A 463 23.84 -6.57 -6.14
N LEU A 464 25.05 -6.10 -5.78
CA LEU A 464 25.27 -4.78 -5.19
C LEU A 464 26.11 -3.88 -6.09
N ASP A 465 25.71 -2.61 -6.15
CA ASP A 465 26.55 -1.50 -6.60
C ASP A 465 27.13 -0.79 -5.38
N VAL A 466 28.46 -0.66 -5.35
CA VAL A 466 29.22 -0.14 -4.20
C VAL A 466 30.14 0.97 -4.68
N GLU A 467 29.93 2.19 -4.19
CA GLU A 467 30.73 3.36 -4.55
C GLU A 467 31.32 4.05 -3.31
N ALA A 468 32.45 4.73 -3.50
CA ALA A 468 33.04 5.56 -2.45
C ALA A 468 32.15 6.78 -2.22
N THR A 469 31.96 7.15 -0.95
CA THR A 469 31.14 8.32 -0.63
C THR A 469 31.59 9.01 0.66
N ASP A 470 31.27 10.30 0.73
CA ASP A 470 31.44 11.13 1.92
C ASP A 470 30.08 11.60 2.41
N PHE A 471 29.88 11.59 3.72
CA PHE A 471 28.64 12.06 4.33
C PHE A 471 28.87 12.59 5.75
N VAL A 472 27.93 13.40 6.23
CA VAL A 472 27.94 13.95 7.59
C VAL A 472 26.63 13.59 8.29
N PRO A 473 26.63 12.67 9.27
CA PRO A 473 25.43 12.34 10.05
C PRO A 473 24.97 13.53 10.89
N ARG A 474 23.68 13.88 10.83
CA ARG A 474 23.07 14.92 11.69
C ARG A 474 22.68 14.39 13.08
N SER A 475 22.58 13.09 13.24
CA SER A 475 22.19 12.40 14.49
C SER A 475 22.95 11.08 14.63
N SER A 476 22.82 10.41 15.79
CA SER A 476 23.43 9.09 16.08
C SER A 476 24.97 9.07 16.00
N THR A 477 25.56 7.90 15.73
CA THR A 477 27.00 7.63 15.70
C THR A 477 27.70 8.52 14.67
N GLN A 478 28.87 9.06 15.05
CA GLN A 478 29.64 10.05 14.27
C GLN A 478 28.90 11.36 13.92
N ARG A 479 27.87 11.74 14.68
CA ARG A 479 27.17 13.03 14.53
C ARG A 479 28.13 14.21 14.37
N GLY A 480 27.91 15.00 13.32
CA GLY A 480 28.66 16.23 13.02
C GLY A 480 30.06 16.00 12.45
N LYS A 481 30.52 14.75 12.29
CA LYS A 481 31.84 14.44 11.73
C LYS A 481 31.72 14.03 10.27
N ARG A 482 32.64 14.50 9.43
CA ARG A 482 32.77 14.02 8.05
C ARG A 482 33.23 12.57 8.06
N CYS A 483 32.34 11.69 7.62
CA CYS A 483 32.60 10.28 7.43
C CYS A 483 32.97 10.03 5.97
N ARG A 484 34.02 9.22 5.77
CA ARG A 484 34.32 8.58 4.50
C ARG A 484 33.80 7.15 4.58
N GLY A 485 33.35 6.60 3.48
CA GLY A 485 32.84 5.24 3.47
C GLY A 485 32.30 4.80 2.12
N LEU A 486 31.28 3.95 2.17
CA LEU A 486 30.63 3.33 1.03
C LEU A 486 29.18 3.79 0.94
N ARG A 487 28.69 4.04 -0.28
CA ARG A 487 27.26 3.98 -0.61
C ARG A 487 26.99 2.65 -1.29
N ILE A 488 25.92 2.00 -0.88
CA ILE A 488 25.56 0.64 -1.32
C ILE A 488 24.14 0.68 -1.86
N ARG A 489 23.93 0.10 -3.04
CA ARG A 489 22.61 -0.07 -3.65
C ARG A 489 22.43 -1.51 -4.10
N VAL A 490 21.26 -2.08 -3.83
CA VAL A 490 20.87 -3.35 -4.41
C VAL A 490 20.42 -3.10 -5.85
N VAL A 491 21.14 -3.68 -6.80
CA VAL A 491 20.86 -3.57 -8.24
C VAL A 491 20.29 -4.85 -8.84
N ASP A 492 20.47 -5.98 -8.18
CA ASP A 492 19.89 -7.27 -8.56
C ASP A 492 19.63 -8.13 -7.33
N THR A 493 18.35 -8.23 -6.94
CA THR A 493 17.91 -8.99 -5.76
C THR A 493 18.07 -10.50 -5.93
N SER A 494 18.14 -11.01 -7.16
CA SER A 494 18.30 -12.45 -7.43
C SER A 494 19.73 -12.95 -7.14
N ARG A 495 20.70 -12.04 -7.14
CA ARG A 495 22.11 -12.31 -6.84
C ARG A 495 22.54 -11.84 -5.46
N PHE A 496 21.72 -11.04 -4.79
CA PHE A 496 22.07 -10.43 -3.50
C PHE A 496 21.75 -11.36 -2.33
N ASP A 497 22.80 -11.78 -1.62
CA ASP A 497 22.69 -12.43 -0.32
C ASP A 497 23.12 -11.43 0.77
N PRO A 498 22.19 -10.96 1.64
CA PRO A 498 22.51 -9.97 2.66
C PRO A 498 23.48 -10.49 3.74
N LEU A 499 23.47 -11.80 4.04
CA LEU A 499 24.32 -12.39 5.07
C LEU A 499 25.74 -12.61 4.56
N GLN A 500 25.90 -13.13 3.35
CA GLN A 500 27.24 -13.26 2.76
C GLN A 500 27.87 -11.88 2.53
N SER A 501 27.07 -10.90 2.09
CA SER A 501 27.52 -9.52 1.96
C SER A 501 27.88 -8.90 3.32
N PHE A 502 27.11 -9.17 4.38
CA PHE A 502 27.45 -8.76 5.75
C PHE A 502 28.79 -9.35 6.20
N ILE A 503 28.96 -10.67 6.08
CA ILE A 503 30.19 -11.37 6.50
C ILE A 503 31.39 -10.77 5.78
N ARG A 504 31.31 -10.59 4.46
CA ARG A 504 32.38 -10.01 3.65
C ARG A 504 32.68 -8.57 4.03
N LEU A 505 31.66 -7.75 4.24
CA LEU A 505 31.83 -6.36 4.67
C LEU A 505 32.44 -6.29 6.07
N ALA A 506 32.00 -7.14 7.00
CA ALA A 506 32.54 -7.21 8.37
C ALA A 506 34.01 -7.63 8.36
N GLU A 507 34.37 -8.70 7.64
CA GLU A 507 35.75 -9.16 7.47
C GLU A 507 36.68 -8.01 7.06
N VAL A 508 36.32 -7.28 6.00
CA VAL A 508 37.17 -6.23 5.45
C VAL A 508 37.22 -5.01 6.37
N LEU A 509 36.09 -4.56 6.93
CA LEU A 509 36.05 -3.41 7.83
C LEU A 509 36.82 -3.67 9.12
N ILE A 510 36.63 -4.84 9.74
CA ILE A 510 37.28 -5.20 11.00
C ILE A 510 38.79 -5.39 10.78
N GLY A 511 39.18 -6.08 9.70
CA GLY A 511 40.59 -6.29 9.37
C GLY A 511 41.33 -5.01 8.98
N ALA A 512 40.64 -4.03 8.38
CA ALA A 512 41.23 -2.74 8.01
C ALA A 512 41.24 -1.72 9.16
N HIS A 513 40.27 -1.79 10.08
CA HIS A 513 40.02 -0.73 11.06
C HIS A 513 39.69 -1.31 12.46
N PRO A 514 40.69 -1.46 13.34
CA PRO A 514 40.47 -1.88 14.74
C PRO A 514 39.51 -0.96 15.52
N GLN A 515 39.35 0.30 15.10
CA GLN A 515 38.49 1.30 15.72
C GLN A 515 36.99 0.97 15.62
N VAL A 516 36.60 0.03 14.76
CA VAL A 516 35.18 -0.36 14.55
C VAL A 516 34.51 -0.78 15.85
N ASN A 517 35.25 -1.31 16.84
CA ASN A 517 34.67 -1.87 18.06
C ASN A 517 33.72 -3.04 17.75
N ALA A 518 34.24 -4.00 16.98
CA ALA A 518 33.48 -5.10 16.38
C ALA A 518 32.79 -6.03 17.39
N LYS A 519 33.23 -6.07 18.66
CA LYS A 519 32.54 -6.83 19.72
C LYS A 519 31.10 -6.37 19.93
N ARG A 520 30.79 -5.11 19.62
CA ARG A 520 29.43 -4.55 19.74
C ARG A 520 28.45 -5.09 18.70
N LEU A 521 28.93 -5.78 17.67
CA LEU A 521 28.03 -6.49 16.75
C LEU A 521 27.16 -7.51 17.51
N ASP A 522 27.60 -8.04 18.66
CA ASP A 522 26.80 -8.96 19.48
C ASP A 522 25.50 -8.35 20.01
N ASP A 523 25.45 -7.02 20.19
CA ASP A 523 24.25 -6.29 20.65
C ASP A 523 23.04 -6.58 19.73
N LEU A 524 23.28 -6.84 18.43
CA LEU A 524 22.24 -7.13 17.44
C LEU A 524 22.36 -8.51 16.77
N LEU A 525 23.57 -9.07 16.61
CA LEU A 525 23.74 -10.45 16.12
C LEU A 525 23.25 -11.47 17.15
N ALA A 526 23.50 -11.19 18.43
CA ALA A 526 23.11 -11.99 19.58
C ALA A 526 23.46 -13.48 19.48
N ASN A 527 24.61 -13.79 18.89
CA ASN A 527 25.12 -15.15 18.74
C ASN A 527 26.65 -15.11 18.88
N ARG A 528 27.13 -15.64 20.02
CA ARG A 528 28.56 -15.59 20.37
C ARG A 528 29.44 -16.35 19.39
N ASP A 529 29.02 -17.53 18.94
CA ASP A 529 29.81 -18.37 18.05
C ASP A 529 30.01 -17.71 16.67
N ALA A 530 28.94 -17.12 16.13
CA ALA A 530 28.98 -16.35 14.89
C ALA A 530 29.91 -15.14 15.02
N LEU A 531 29.78 -14.38 16.12
CA LEU A 531 30.63 -13.24 16.39
C LEU A 531 32.10 -13.64 16.50
N GLU A 532 32.41 -14.67 17.28
CA GLU A 532 33.78 -15.15 17.46
C GLU A 532 34.39 -15.62 16.13
N ALA A 533 33.62 -16.33 15.30
CA ALA A 533 34.06 -16.74 13.98
C ALA A 533 34.37 -15.53 13.07
N ILE A 534 33.55 -14.49 13.10
CA ILE A 534 33.79 -13.23 12.37
C ILE A 534 35.06 -12.54 12.89
N LEU A 535 35.21 -12.40 14.21
CA LEU A 535 36.35 -11.70 14.82
C LEU A 535 37.69 -12.41 14.59
N ARG A 536 37.67 -13.75 14.45
CA ARG A 536 38.86 -14.55 14.12
C ARG A 536 39.21 -14.53 12.63
N GLY A 537 38.37 -13.95 11.78
CA GLY A 537 38.57 -13.96 10.33
C GLY A 537 38.45 -15.37 9.74
N ASN A 538 37.56 -16.20 10.30
CA ASN A 538 37.29 -17.52 9.75
C ASN A 538 36.74 -17.41 8.31
N ALA A 539 36.94 -18.46 7.51
CA ALA A 539 36.34 -18.52 6.17
C ALA A 539 34.81 -18.40 6.23
N PRO A 540 34.14 -17.76 5.23
CA PRO A 540 32.69 -17.55 5.25
C PRO A 540 31.87 -18.81 5.52
N GLN A 541 32.28 -19.96 4.96
CA GLN A 541 31.60 -21.24 5.16
C GLN A 541 31.67 -21.70 6.62
N ALA A 542 32.80 -21.46 7.31
CA ALA A 542 32.95 -21.80 8.72
C ALA A 542 32.14 -20.84 9.62
N ILE A 543 32.02 -19.57 9.23
CA ILE A 543 31.14 -18.61 9.90
C ILE A 543 29.69 -19.08 9.76
N THR A 544 29.21 -19.38 8.54
CA THR A 544 27.84 -19.87 8.31
C THR A 544 27.55 -21.19 9.02
N ALA A 545 28.52 -22.10 9.10
CA ALA A 545 28.36 -23.37 9.80
C ALA A 545 28.08 -23.19 11.31
N SER A 546 28.54 -22.09 11.92
CA SER A 546 28.41 -21.87 13.38
C SER A 546 26.96 -21.79 13.88
N TRP A 547 26.00 -21.39 13.05
CA TRP A 547 24.59 -21.29 13.43
C TRP A 547 23.67 -22.27 12.70
N GLN A 548 24.21 -23.14 11.84
CA GLN A 548 23.38 -23.96 10.96
C GLN A 548 22.53 -24.98 11.74
N ALA A 549 23.05 -25.51 12.85
CA ALA A 549 22.32 -26.45 13.71
C ALA A 549 21.07 -25.79 14.33
N ASP A 550 21.25 -24.63 14.97
CA ASP A 550 20.16 -23.85 15.57
C ASP A 550 19.14 -23.38 14.53
N LEU A 551 19.62 -22.94 13.35
CA LEU A 551 18.75 -22.55 12.26
C LEU A 551 17.89 -23.74 11.79
N SER A 552 18.48 -24.93 11.67
CA SER A 552 17.75 -26.14 11.27
C SER A 552 16.69 -26.52 12.31
N ALA A 553 17.02 -26.45 13.59
CA ALA A 553 16.05 -26.69 14.68
C ALA A 553 14.91 -25.66 14.68
N PHE A 554 15.21 -24.38 14.43
CA PHE A 554 14.19 -23.34 14.26
C PHE A 554 13.29 -23.60 13.03
N LEU A 555 13.88 -23.96 11.89
CA LEU A 555 13.15 -24.26 10.66
C LEU A 555 12.16 -25.41 10.84
N GLU A 556 12.48 -26.42 11.65
CA GLU A 556 11.54 -27.50 12.00
C GLU A 556 10.40 -27.00 12.90
N ARG A 557 10.72 -26.26 13.98
CA ARG A 557 9.70 -25.76 14.93
C ARG A 557 8.69 -24.83 14.27
N ARG A 558 9.12 -24.00 13.32
CA ARG A 558 8.24 -23.00 12.69
C ARG A 558 7.19 -23.57 11.73
N LYS A 559 7.35 -24.81 11.23
CA LYS A 559 6.52 -25.38 10.15
C LYS A 559 5.02 -25.33 10.47
N ALA A 560 4.65 -25.66 11.70
CA ALA A 560 3.24 -25.69 12.12
C ALA A 560 2.60 -24.29 12.23
N SER A 561 3.42 -23.24 12.24
CA SER A 561 2.98 -21.85 12.38
C SER A 561 2.81 -21.14 11.03
N LEU A 562 3.37 -21.68 9.95
CA LEU A 562 3.31 -21.09 8.61
C LEU A 562 1.88 -21.12 8.03
N LEU A 563 1.56 -20.12 7.22
CA LEU A 563 0.25 -19.94 6.58
C LEU A 563 0.35 -20.00 5.05
N TYR A 564 1.53 -19.71 4.48
CA TYR A 564 1.74 -19.55 3.04
C TYR A 564 2.78 -20.51 2.45
#